data_AF-A0A7U2F3G8-F1
#
_entry.id   AF-A0A7U2F3G8-F1
#
_cell.length_a   1.000
_cell.length_b   1.000
_cell.length_c   1.000
_cell.angle_alpha   90.00
_cell.angle_beta   90.00
_cell.angle_gamma   90.00
#
_symmetry.space_group_name_H-M   'P 1'
#
loop_
_entity.id
_entity.type
_entity.pdbx_description
1 polymer ?
#
loop_
_entity_poly.entity_id
_entity_poly.type
_entity_poly.pdbx_seq_one_letter_code
_entity_poly.pdbx_strand_id
1 'polypeptide(L)'
;MPPKKKGKADGTAAQGTKPAPDWPALTPLIPEMDLTLEDVMPGQIVTIPNFWTATLCKAYVSFLSSLPLTTTPGKPKKGDAVRVNDRFQVDDPAFAERLWSQTSLKSLVEAQPKELWGGDVVGLNPNIRIYRYSKGQFFDQHYDDSNNVTLSGTPPMQARTTWTLLLYLTSPATGCIGGETVFYPDSPKKKSRDALPEPIVASLEVGLALLHRHGADCMLHEGREVLEGEKWVIRSDLCVKR
;
A
#
# COMPACT_ATOMS: atom_id res chain seq x y z
N MET A 1 -33.32 -14.37 30.91
CA MET A 1 -31.91 -14.56 30.48
C MET A 1 -31.91 -14.95 29.01
N PRO A 2 -31.38 -14.11 28.09
CA PRO A 2 -31.28 -14.45 26.67
C PRO A 2 -30.03 -15.33 26.41
N PRO A 3 -30.06 -16.24 25.43
CA PRO A 3 -28.92 -17.10 25.13
C PRO A 3 -27.84 -16.33 24.34
N LYS A 4 -26.58 -16.50 24.78
CA LYS A 4 -25.37 -15.94 24.17
C LYS A 4 -25.17 -16.46 22.74
N LYS A 5 -25.09 -15.55 21.77
CA LYS A 5 -24.59 -15.84 20.41
C LYS A 5 -23.10 -16.17 20.48
N LYS A 6 -22.72 -17.40 20.11
CA LYS A 6 -21.33 -17.79 19.83
C LYS A 6 -20.91 -17.14 18.50
N GLY A 7 -19.86 -16.33 18.53
CA GLY A 7 -19.21 -15.81 17.33
C GLY A 7 -18.65 -16.96 16.49
N LYS A 8 -18.96 -16.97 15.19
CA LYS A 8 -18.30 -17.83 14.22
C LYS A 8 -16.88 -17.29 14.03
N ALA A 9 -15.90 -18.12 14.35
CA ALA A 9 -14.54 -17.96 13.85
C ALA A 9 -14.58 -18.20 12.33
N ASP A 10 -14.23 -17.20 11.54
CA ASP A 10 -13.96 -17.40 10.12
C ASP A 10 -12.71 -18.27 10.00
N GLY A 11 -12.93 -19.49 9.52
CA GLY A 11 -11.85 -20.42 9.21
C GLY A 11 -11.02 -19.85 8.07
N THR A 12 -9.76 -19.55 8.37
CA THR A 12 -8.70 -19.39 7.38
C THR A 12 -8.55 -20.71 6.63
N ALA A 13 -9.16 -20.80 5.46
CA ALA A 13 -8.84 -21.85 4.50
C ALA A 13 -7.37 -21.69 4.12
N ALA A 14 -6.54 -22.67 4.49
CA ALA A 14 -5.16 -22.76 4.08
C ALA A 14 -5.10 -22.83 2.54
N GLN A 15 -4.83 -21.69 1.91
CA GLN A 15 -4.48 -21.64 0.50
C GLN A 15 -3.06 -22.22 0.38
N GLY A 16 -2.89 -23.28 -0.39
CA GLY A 16 -1.57 -23.83 -0.70
C GLY A 16 -0.65 -22.69 -1.16
N THR A 17 0.52 -22.58 -0.53
CA THR A 17 1.50 -21.52 -0.83
C THR A 17 1.91 -21.63 -2.29
N LYS A 18 1.42 -20.73 -3.14
CA LYS A 18 1.98 -20.56 -4.47
C LYS A 18 3.48 -20.26 -4.30
N PRO A 19 4.37 -20.86 -5.10
CA PRO A 19 5.79 -20.53 -5.03
C PRO A 19 5.98 -19.03 -5.25
N ALA A 20 6.86 -18.43 -4.45
CA ALA A 20 7.26 -17.04 -4.64
C ALA A 20 7.84 -16.85 -6.04
N PRO A 21 7.52 -15.76 -6.74
CA PRO A 21 8.08 -15.50 -8.05
C PRO A 21 9.56 -15.08 -7.93
N ASP A 22 10.33 -15.26 -9.00
CA ASP A 22 11.75 -14.90 -9.03
C ASP A 22 11.94 -13.38 -9.18
N TRP A 23 11.74 -12.65 -8.08
CA TRP A 23 11.85 -11.19 -8.06
C TRP A 23 13.21 -10.70 -8.58
N PRO A 24 13.25 -9.71 -9.50
CA PRO A 24 14.50 -9.09 -9.93
C PRO A 24 15.26 -8.47 -8.74
N ALA A 25 16.57 -8.28 -8.87
CA ALA A 25 17.34 -7.58 -7.85
C ALA A 25 16.85 -6.13 -7.65
N LEU A 26 16.88 -5.65 -6.41
CA LEU A 26 16.54 -4.26 -6.06
C LEU A 26 17.71 -3.33 -6.38
N THR A 27 18.07 -3.20 -7.65
CA THR A 27 19.21 -2.38 -8.09
C THR A 27 19.01 -1.89 -9.53
N PRO A 28 19.42 -0.64 -9.88
CA PRO A 28 20.05 0.35 -9.00
C PRO A 28 19.04 1.08 -8.10
N LEU A 29 19.49 1.42 -6.88
CA LEU A 29 18.76 2.24 -5.92
C LEU A 29 19.32 3.66 -5.88
N ILE A 30 18.49 4.61 -5.42
CA ILE A 30 18.94 5.97 -5.12
C ILE A 30 19.73 5.94 -3.79
N PRO A 31 20.87 6.64 -3.68
CA PRO A 31 21.60 6.74 -2.42
C PRO A 31 20.73 7.33 -1.31
N GLU A 32 20.86 6.81 -0.08
CA GLU A 32 20.05 7.26 1.06
C GLU A 32 20.14 8.77 1.33
N MET A 33 21.31 9.38 1.13
CA MET A 33 21.52 10.83 1.32
C MET A 33 20.73 11.71 0.35
N ASP A 34 20.24 11.13 -0.76
CA ASP A 34 19.44 11.83 -1.78
C ASP A 34 17.93 11.55 -1.60
N LEU A 35 17.54 10.81 -0.54
CA LEU A 35 16.15 10.51 -0.22
C LEU A 35 15.71 11.29 1.01
N THR A 36 14.45 11.70 1.01
CA THR A 36 13.82 12.35 2.15
C THR A 36 12.38 11.90 2.25
N LEU A 37 11.91 11.75 3.49
CA LEU A 37 10.51 11.55 3.80
C LEU A 37 9.84 12.91 3.89
N GLU A 38 8.82 13.12 3.06
CA GLU A 38 8.08 14.36 2.94
C GLU A 38 6.68 14.21 3.54
N ASP A 39 6.28 15.11 4.42
CA ASP A 39 4.93 15.17 4.96
C ASP A 39 3.98 15.83 3.95
N VAL A 40 3.09 15.03 3.35
CA VAL A 40 2.01 15.55 2.49
C VAL A 40 0.83 15.99 3.35
N MET A 41 0.51 15.19 4.37
CA MET A 41 -0.47 15.54 5.39
C MET A 41 0.05 15.08 6.76
N PRO A 42 0.34 16.02 7.68
CA PRO A 42 0.95 15.69 8.96
C PRO A 42 0.23 14.55 9.70
N GLY A 43 0.98 13.49 9.99
CA GLY A 43 0.49 12.32 10.71
C GLY A 43 -0.47 11.41 9.93
N GLN A 44 -0.73 11.67 8.65
CA GLN A 44 -1.71 10.92 7.84
C GLN A 44 -1.12 10.40 6.53
N ILE A 45 -0.33 11.20 5.83
CA ILE A 45 0.20 10.88 4.50
C ILE A 45 1.64 11.39 4.40
N VAL A 46 2.55 10.48 4.06
CA VAL A 46 3.96 10.80 3.82
C VAL A 46 4.44 10.17 2.52
N THR A 47 5.41 10.80 1.87
CA THR A 47 5.98 10.33 0.60
C THR A 47 7.49 10.25 0.68
N ILE A 48 8.07 9.39 -0.15
CA ILE A 48 9.51 9.33 -0.41
C ILE A 48 9.67 9.41 -1.93
N PRO A 49 9.85 10.62 -2.50
CA PRO A 49 10.08 10.80 -3.93
C PRO A 49 11.36 10.09 -4.36
N ASN A 50 11.37 9.59 -5.60
CA ASN A 50 12.51 8.87 -6.18
C ASN A 50 13.00 7.67 -5.34
N PHE A 51 12.16 7.09 -4.46
CA PHE A 51 12.55 5.95 -3.64
C PHE A 51 13.14 4.79 -4.47
N TRP A 52 12.58 4.53 -5.66
CA TRP A 52 13.19 3.67 -6.67
C TRP A 52 13.63 4.44 -7.91
N THR A 53 14.71 3.99 -8.55
CA THR A 53 15.11 4.54 -9.85
C THR A 53 14.08 4.22 -10.93
N ALA A 54 13.97 5.08 -11.94
CA ALA A 54 13.11 4.82 -13.10
C ALA A 54 13.51 3.52 -13.85
N THR A 55 14.82 3.21 -13.90
CA THR A 55 15.33 1.96 -14.49
C THR A 55 14.85 0.74 -13.74
N LEU A 56 14.92 0.75 -12.40
CA LEU A 56 14.44 -0.33 -11.55
C LEU A 56 12.91 -0.50 -11.70
N CYS A 57 12.16 0.60 -11.69
CA CYS A 57 10.71 0.59 -11.91
C CYS A 57 10.36 -0.06 -13.25
N LYS A 58 11.03 0.33 -14.35
CA LYS A 58 10.80 -0.24 -15.68
C LYS A 58 11.11 -1.74 -15.73
N ALA A 59 12.22 -2.18 -15.12
CA ALA A 59 12.58 -3.59 -15.04
C ALA A 59 11.52 -4.40 -14.26
N TYR A 60 11.03 -3.84 -13.16
CA TYR A 60 9.95 -4.45 -12.38
C TYR A 60 8.63 -4.48 -13.14
N VAL A 61 8.21 -3.41 -13.82
CA VAL A 61 6.98 -3.43 -14.65
C VAL A 61 7.07 -4.54 -15.70
N SER A 62 8.21 -4.68 -16.38
CA SER A 62 8.44 -5.76 -17.35
C SER A 62 8.24 -7.14 -16.71
N PHE A 63 8.89 -7.40 -15.57
CA PHE A 63 8.75 -8.65 -14.83
C PHE A 63 7.31 -8.89 -14.34
N LEU A 64 6.70 -7.90 -13.69
CA LEU A 64 5.36 -7.98 -13.12
C LEU A 64 4.29 -8.25 -14.19
N SER A 65 4.50 -7.76 -15.41
CA SER A 65 3.62 -8.04 -16.55
C SER A 65 3.58 -9.51 -16.98
N SER A 66 4.60 -10.30 -16.60
CA SER A 66 4.65 -11.74 -16.84
C SER A 66 3.90 -12.57 -15.78
N LEU A 67 3.53 -11.96 -14.64
CA LEU A 67 2.84 -12.66 -13.56
C LEU A 67 1.38 -12.95 -13.92
N PRO A 68 0.79 -14.04 -13.38
CA PRO A 68 -0.60 -14.41 -13.65
C PRO A 68 -1.58 -13.54 -12.84
N LEU A 69 -1.72 -12.28 -13.24
CA LEU A 69 -2.66 -11.33 -12.65
C LEU A 69 -4.10 -11.78 -12.88
N THR A 70 -4.96 -11.56 -11.89
CA THR A 70 -6.40 -11.86 -11.98
C THR A 70 -7.19 -10.56 -11.79
N THR A 71 -8.10 -10.26 -12.73
CA THR A 71 -9.00 -9.12 -12.60
C THR A 71 -9.96 -9.33 -11.43
N THR A 72 -10.12 -8.32 -10.59
CA THR A 72 -11.09 -8.36 -9.50
C THR A 72 -12.52 -8.45 -10.03
N PRO A 73 -13.43 -9.14 -9.32
CA PRO A 73 -14.83 -9.17 -9.72
C PRO A 73 -15.42 -7.75 -9.69
N GLY A 74 -16.06 -7.33 -10.79
CA GLY A 74 -16.65 -5.99 -10.88
C GLY A 74 -17.84 -5.74 -9.94
N LYS A 75 -18.36 -6.77 -9.26
CA LYS A 75 -19.41 -6.64 -8.25
C LYS A 75 -18.81 -6.83 -6.85
N PRO A 76 -18.77 -5.78 -6.01
CA PRO A 76 -18.23 -5.89 -4.67
C PRO A 76 -19.14 -6.73 -3.75
N LYS A 77 -18.58 -7.23 -2.65
CA LYS A 77 -19.40 -7.77 -1.56
C LYS A 77 -20.16 -6.63 -0.88
N LYS A 78 -21.23 -6.96 -0.16
CA LYS A 78 -22.00 -5.95 0.58
C LYS A 78 -21.10 -5.26 1.61
N GLY A 79 -20.91 -3.95 1.44
CA GLY A 79 -20.06 -3.13 2.31
C GLY A 79 -18.66 -2.84 1.76
N ASP A 80 -18.24 -3.53 0.70
CA ASP A 80 -16.97 -3.26 0.01
C ASP A 80 -17.20 -2.23 -1.10
N ALA A 81 -16.20 -1.39 -1.35
CA ALA A 81 -16.21 -0.47 -2.49
C ALA A 81 -16.00 -1.21 -3.82
N VAL A 82 -16.51 -0.66 -4.92
CA VAL A 82 -16.32 -1.23 -6.26
C VAL A 82 -14.84 -1.12 -6.61
N ARG A 83 -14.27 -2.23 -7.08
CA ARG A 83 -12.89 -2.27 -7.56
C ARG A 83 -12.82 -3.06 -8.84
N VAL A 84 -12.21 -2.46 -9.84
CA VAL A 84 -11.87 -3.12 -11.09
C VAL A 84 -10.38 -2.91 -11.28
N ASN A 85 -9.58 -3.95 -11.03
CA ASN A 85 -8.14 -3.92 -11.25
C ASN A 85 -7.61 -5.34 -11.45
N ASP A 86 -6.44 -5.46 -12.06
CA ASP A 86 -5.72 -6.73 -12.13
C ASP A 86 -4.81 -6.88 -10.91
N ARG A 87 -4.87 -8.06 -10.27
CA ARG A 87 -4.21 -8.29 -8.99
C ARG A 87 -3.42 -9.59 -8.97
N PHE A 88 -2.23 -9.52 -8.42
CA PHE A 88 -1.44 -10.67 -8.00
C PHE A 88 -1.11 -10.51 -6.51
N GLN A 89 -1.14 -11.60 -5.75
CA GLN A 89 -0.86 -11.61 -4.33
C GLN A 89 -0.04 -12.85 -3.99
N VAL A 90 0.99 -12.66 -3.17
CA VAL A 90 1.84 -13.74 -2.66
C VAL A 90 2.26 -13.43 -1.23
N ASP A 91 2.37 -14.46 -0.40
CA ASP A 91 3.01 -14.34 0.91
C ASP A 91 4.50 -14.60 0.72
N ASP A 92 5.32 -13.56 0.83
CA ASP A 92 6.76 -13.61 0.58
C ASP A 92 7.53 -12.76 1.61
N PRO A 93 7.85 -13.34 2.78
CA PRO A 93 8.62 -12.64 3.80
C PRO A 93 10.04 -12.28 3.35
N ALA A 94 10.63 -13.02 2.39
CA ALA A 94 11.97 -12.73 1.91
C ALA A 94 11.99 -11.48 1.03
N PHE A 95 10.99 -11.29 0.15
CA PHE A 95 10.86 -10.04 -0.62
C PHE A 95 10.52 -8.86 0.28
N ALA A 96 9.60 -9.04 1.24
CA ALA A 96 9.27 -8.00 2.23
C ALA A 96 10.52 -7.54 3.00
N GLU A 97 11.36 -8.46 3.45
CA GLU A 97 12.62 -8.15 4.14
C GLU A 97 13.63 -7.46 3.21
N ARG A 98 13.75 -7.88 1.95
CA ARG A 98 14.63 -7.17 0.98
C ARG A 98 14.15 -5.74 0.75
N LEU A 99 12.85 -5.54 0.54
CA LEU A 99 12.28 -4.20 0.36
C LEU A 99 12.50 -3.33 1.59
N TRP A 100 12.37 -3.89 2.80
CA TRP A 100 12.59 -3.19 4.06
C TRP A 100 14.05 -2.82 4.30
N SER A 101 14.96 -3.80 4.23
CA SER A 101 16.34 -3.68 4.72
C SER A 101 17.39 -3.42 3.64
N GLN A 102 17.14 -3.74 2.36
CA GLN A 102 18.09 -3.46 1.27
C GLN A 102 17.86 -2.09 0.62
N THR A 103 16.70 -1.49 0.83
CA THR A 103 16.43 -0.10 0.45
C THR A 103 16.61 0.82 1.65
N SER A 104 16.50 2.13 1.43
CA SER A 104 16.54 3.14 2.50
C SER A 104 15.25 3.21 3.33
N LEU A 105 14.26 2.34 3.10
CA LEU A 105 12.96 2.43 3.77
C LEU A 105 13.08 2.27 5.28
N LYS A 106 13.85 1.28 5.75
CA LYS A 106 14.05 1.04 7.18
C LYS A 106 14.63 2.27 7.89
N SER A 107 15.74 2.81 7.37
CA SER A 107 16.42 3.94 8.01
C SER A 107 15.56 5.21 7.98
N LEU A 108 14.87 5.49 6.87
CA LEU A 108 13.94 6.62 6.76
C LEU A 108 12.78 6.53 7.75
N VAL A 109 12.25 5.32 7.97
CA VAL A 109 11.15 5.08 8.92
C VAL A 109 11.64 5.14 10.36
N GLU A 110 12.80 4.54 10.67
CA GLU A 110 13.41 4.55 12.01
C GLU A 110 13.92 5.94 12.42
N ALA A 111 14.22 6.83 11.47
CA ALA A 111 14.57 8.23 11.74
C ALA A 111 13.38 9.07 12.25
N GLN A 112 12.14 8.60 12.06
CA GLN A 112 10.95 9.30 12.53
C GLN A 112 10.53 8.85 13.94
N PRO A 113 9.81 9.69 14.71
CA PRO A 113 9.24 9.28 15.99
C PRO A 113 8.29 8.09 15.82
N LYS A 114 8.44 7.06 16.66
CA LYS A 114 7.61 5.85 16.62
C LYS A 114 6.10 6.13 16.74
N GLU A 115 5.74 7.24 17.38
CA GLU A 115 4.36 7.70 17.54
C GLU A 115 3.69 8.00 16.19
N LEU A 116 4.48 8.45 15.19
CA LEU A 116 4.02 8.64 13.81
C LEU A 116 3.47 7.33 13.23
N TRP A 117 4.16 6.22 13.49
CA TRP A 117 3.81 4.91 12.94
C TRP A 117 2.77 4.17 13.78
N GLY A 118 2.47 4.66 14.98
CA GLY A 118 1.60 4.01 15.96
C GLY A 118 2.32 3.02 16.86
N GLY A 119 3.66 3.06 16.92
CA GLY A 119 4.51 2.21 17.76
C GLY A 119 5.81 1.79 17.06
N ASP A 120 6.49 0.79 17.61
CA ASP A 120 7.75 0.28 17.07
C ASP A 120 7.50 -0.48 15.76
N VAL A 121 7.98 0.05 14.64
CA VAL A 121 7.92 -0.62 13.33
C VAL A 121 8.95 -1.74 13.29
N VAL A 122 8.50 -2.94 12.92
CA VAL A 122 9.30 -4.17 12.97
C VAL A 122 9.52 -4.82 11.61
N GLY A 123 9.04 -4.18 10.54
CA GLY A 123 9.21 -4.64 9.17
C GLY A 123 7.98 -4.38 8.31
N LEU A 124 7.92 -5.09 7.19
CA LEU A 124 6.81 -5.04 6.23
C LEU A 124 5.93 -6.29 6.31
N ASN A 125 4.66 -6.11 5.95
CA ASN A 125 3.71 -7.21 5.80
C ASN A 125 4.17 -8.15 4.67
N PRO A 126 4.35 -9.47 4.92
CA PRO A 126 4.76 -10.43 3.90
C PRO A 126 3.71 -10.64 2.79
N ASN A 127 2.47 -10.16 2.99
CA ASN A 127 1.44 -10.18 1.97
C ASN A 127 1.69 -9.12 0.89
N ILE A 128 2.57 -9.44 -0.06
CA ILE A 128 2.92 -8.60 -1.19
C ILE A 128 1.79 -8.63 -2.22
N ARG A 129 1.33 -7.44 -2.61
CA ARG A 129 0.25 -7.26 -3.57
C ARG A 129 0.73 -6.44 -4.74
N ILE A 130 0.45 -6.92 -5.94
CA ILE A 130 0.72 -6.23 -7.19
C ILE A 130 -0.62 -5.80 -7.77
N TYR A 131 -0.71 -4.53 -8.11
CA TYR A 131 -1.87 -3.97 -8.79
C TYR A 131 -1.47 -3.45 -10.16
N ARG A 132 -2.24 -3.85 -11.18
CA ARG A 132 -2.29 -3.20 -12.47
C ARG A 132 -3.68 -2.62 -12.67
N TYR A 133 -3.75 -1.36 -13.09
CA TYR A 133 -4.99 -0.74 -13.57
C TYR A 133 -4.78 -0.32 -15.02
N SER A 134 -5.48 -0.97 -15.95
CA SER A 134 -5.54 -0.57 -17.35
C SER A 134 -6.58 0.53 -17.55
N LYS A 135 -6.64 1.14 -18.73
CA LYS A 135 -7.67 2.14 -19.07
C LYS A 135 -9.09 1.71 -18.65
N GLY A 136 -9.80 2.57 -17.94
CA GLY A 136 -11.16 2.34 -17.42
C GLY A 136 -11.22 1.64 -16.06
N GLN A 137 -10.08 1.19 -15.52
CA GLN A 137 -9.99 0.52 -14.22
C GLN A 137 -9.76 1.53 -13.09
N PHE A 138 -10.34 1.26 -11.91
CA PHE A 138 -10.37 2.16 -10.75
C PHE A 138 -10.62 1.39 -9.45
N PHE A 139 -10.53 2.09 -8.33
CA PHE A 139 -11.00 1.62 -7.03
C PHE A 139 -11.75 2.75 -6.32
N ASP A 140 -13.07 2.60 -6.17
CA ASP A 140 -13.94 3.58 -5.52
C ASP A 140 -13.48 3.94 -4.10
N GLN A 141 -14.02 5.05 -3.59
CA GLN A 141 -13.78 5.52 -2.23
C GLN A 141 -14.00 4.42 -1.18
N HIS A 142 -12.98 4.21 -0.34
CA HIS A 142 -12.97 3.19 0.70
C HIS A 142 -12.09 3.60 1.88
N TYR A 143 -12.19 2.79 2.94
CA TYR A 143 -11.25 2.76 4.05
C TYR A 143 -10.53 1.41 4.03
N ASP A 144 -9.24 1.42 4.34
CA ASP A 144 -8.45 0.22 4.51
C ASP A 144 -8.42 -0.19 5.99
N ASP A 145 -8.61 -1.48 6.26
CA ASP A 145 -8.53 -2.06 7.61
C ASP A 145 -7.10 -2.44 8.01
N SER A 146 -6.86 -2.50 9.33
CA SER A 146 -5.62 -3.06 9.88
C SER A 146 -5.66 -4.59 9.92
N ASN A 147 -4.54 -5.24 9.65
CA ASN A 147 -4.38 -6.69 9.78
C ASN A 147 -3.51 -7.03 10.99
N ASN A 148 -3.91 -8.04 11.77
CA ASN A 148 -3.00 -8.69 12.71
C ASN A 148 -2.16 -9.70 11.94
N VAL A 149 -0.84 -9.61 12.06
CA VAL A 149 0.11 -10.46 11.35
C VAL A 149 1.10 -11.08 12.34
N THR A 150 1.61 -12.26 11.99
CA THR A 150 2.73 -12.89 12.69
C THR A 150 3.94 -12.85 11.77
N LEU A 151 4.96 -12.08 12.13
CA LEU A 151 6.19 -12.01 11.37
C LEU A 151 7.11 -13.17 11.76
N SER A 152 7.77 -13.73 10.75
CA SER A 152 8.77 -14.79 10.90
C SER A 152 9.93 -14.32 11.77
N GLY A 153 10.41 -15.20 12.65
CA GLY A 153 11.47 -14.92 13.62
C GLY A 153 11.47 -15.96 14.72
N THR A 154 12.48 -15.92 15.59
CA THR A 154 12.59 -16.84 16.73
C THR A 154 12.77 -16.04 18.02
N PRO A 155 11.71 -15.84 18.83
CA PRO A 155 10.32 -16.29 18.61
C PRO A 155 9.59 -15.48 17.52
N PRO A 156 8.49 -16.02 16.93
CA PRO A 156 7.64 -15.28 16.02
C PRO A 156 7.07 -14.02 16.67
N MET A 157 6.97 -12.93 15.92
CA MET A 157 6.54 -11.63 16.45
C MET A 157 5.11 -11.32 16.05
N GLN A 158 4.27 -11.00 17.04
CA GLN A 158 2.92 -10.49 16.79
C GLN A 158 2.99 -9.00 16.46
N ALA A 159 2.39 -8.62 15.32
CA ALA A 159 2.35 -7.25 14.85
C ALA A 159 0.96 -6.90 14.29
N ARG A 160 0.72 -5.60 14.09
CA ARG A 160 -0.46 -5.05 13.43
C ARG A 160 -0.02 -4.11 12.33
N THR A 161 -0.65 -4.16 11.16
CA THR A 161 -0.37 -3.18 10.11
C THR A 161 -0.98 -1.82 10.45
N THR A 162 -0.24 -0.72 10.27
CA THR A 162 -0.71 0.64 10.62
C THR A 162 -0.67 1.64 9.46
N TRP A 163 0.22 1.43 8.50
CA TRP A 163 0.36 2.27 7.31
C TRP A 163 0.43 1.39 6.07
N THR A 164 -0.34 1.74 5.03
CA THR A 164 -0.19 1.14 3.71
C THR A 164 1.02 1.78 3.01
N LEU A 165 1.87 0.95 2.40
CA LEU A 165 2.96 1.36 1.51
C LEU A 165 2.54 1.08 0.07
N LEU A 166 2.44 2.11 -0.76
CA LEU A 166 2.26 2.00 -2.21
C LEU A 166 3.52 2.49 -2.91
N LEU A 167 4.12 1.65 -3.74
CA LEU A 167 5.23 2.01 -4.60
C LEU A 167 4.74 2.15 -6.03
N TYR A 168 4.78 3.36 -6.57
CA TYR A 168 4.34 3.67 -7.93
C TYR A 168 5.44 3.38 -8.93
N LEU A 169 5.14 2.55 -9.93
CA LEU A 169 6.10 2.15 -10.95
C LEU A 169 5.86 2.83 -12.30
N THR A 170 4.70 3.46 -12.48
CA THR A 170 4.33 4.21 -13.68
C THR A 170 3.77 5.58 -13.32
N SER A 171 3.81 6.49 -14.28
CA SER A 171 3.43 7.90 -14.15
C SER A 171 3.00 8.46 -15.53
N PRO A 172 2.56 9.73 -15.62
CA PRO A 172 2.34 10.38 -16.92
C PRO A 172 3.58 10.35 -17.83
N ALA A 173 4.79 10.44 -17.26
CA ALA A 173 6.04 10.36 -18.02
C ALA A 173 6.27 8.98 -18.65
N THR A 174 5.59 7.93 -18.17
CA THR A 174 5.61 6.58 -18.76
C THR A 174 4.34 6.27 -19.55
N GLY A 175 3.51 7.26 -19.85
CA GLY A 175 2.26 7.10 -20.60
C GLY A 175 1.04 6.67 -19.77
N CYS A 176 1.11 6.71 -18.44
CA CYS A 176 -0.05 6.44 -17.57
C CYS A 176 -0.73 7.75 -17.17
N ILE A 177 -1.93 8.01 -17.70
CA ILE A 177 -2.72 9.22 -17.40
C ILE A 177 -3.92 8.87 -16.52
N GLY A 178 -4.22 9.71 -15.54
CA GLY A 178 -5.19 9.42 -14.49
C GLY A 178 -4.63 8.44 -13.46
N GLY A 179 -5.51 7.74 -12.74
CA GLY A 179 -5.08 6.74 -11.78
C GLY A 179 -4.53 7.29 -10.46
N GLU A 180 -4.68 8.58 -10.16
CA GLU A 180 -4.16 9.17 -8.93
C GLU A 180 -4.77 8.51 -7.68
N THR A 181 -4.02 8.51 -6.57
CA THR A 181 -4.59 8.14 -5.28
C THR A 181 -5.07 9.42 -4.60
N VAL A 182 -6.35 9.49 -4.27
CA VAL A 182 -6.95 10.73 -3.76
C VAL A 182 -7.54 10.49 -2.39
N PHE A 183 -7.19 11.38 -1.48
CA PHE A 183 -7.60 11.34 -0.08
C PHE A 183 -8.57 12.48 0.21
N TYR A 184 -9.59 12.18 1.01
CA TYR A 184 -10.68 13.09 1.34
C TYR A 184 -10.68 13.36 2.85
N PRO A 185 -10.08 14.47 3.29
CA PRO A 185 -10.05 14.81 4.71
C PRO A 185 -11.46 15.05 5.27
N ASP A 186 -11.70 14.57 6.49
CA ASP A 186 -12.96 14.81 7.18
C ASP A 186 -13.19 16.31 7.42
N SER A 187 -14.46 16.74 7.37
CA SER A 187 -14.82 18.10 7.79
C SER A 187 -14.40 18.35 9.24
N PRO A 188 -13.85 19.54 9.57
CA PRO A 188 -13.83 19.97 10.96
C PRO A 188 -15.27 19.90 11.51
N LYS A 189 -15.41 19.30 12.70
CA LYS A 189 -16.68 18.93 13.36
C LYS A 189 -17.85 19.86 13.01
N LYS A 190 -19.01 19.26 12.64
CA LYS A 190 -20.42 19.72 12.37
C LYS A 190 -20.94 21.12 12.79
N LYS A 191 -20.17 21.99 13.44
CA LYS A 191 -20.57 23.32 13.93
C LYS A 191 -19.93 24.49 13.18
N SER A 192 -18.91 24.30 12.35
CA SER A 192 -18.41 25.38 11.51
C SER A 192 -19.08 25.35 10.13
N ARG A 193 -19.38 26.54 9.59
CA ARG A 193 -19.88 26.76 8.22
C ARG A 193 -18.73 26.72 7.20
N ASP A 194 -17.58 26.18 7.59
CA ASP A 194 -16.38 26.22 6.75
C ASP A 194 -16.56 25.30 5.55
N ALA A 195 -15.93 25.68 4.44
CA ALA A 195 -15.90 24.84 3.25
C ALA A 195 -15.29 23.47 3.59
N LEU A 196 -15.75 22.43 2.88
CA LEU A 196 -15.12 21.12 2.93
C LEU A 196 -13.63 21.25 2.60
N PRO A 197 -12.73 20.55 3.33
CA PRO A 197 -11.33 20.52 2.96
C PRO A 197 -11.18 20.05 1.50
N GLU A 198 -10.25 20.66 0.77
CA GLU A 198 -9.94 20.19 -0.58
C GLU A 198 -9.35 18.77 -0.53
N PRO A 199 -9.69 17.89 -1.49
CA PRO A 199 -9.08 16.58 -1.59
C PRO A 199 -7.57 16.67 -1.83
N ILE A 200 -6.82 15.78 -1.21
CA ILE A 200 -5.37 15.67 -1.38
C ILE A 200 -5.10 14.65 -2.47
N VAL A 201 -4.45 15.09 -3.55
CA VAL A 201 -4.15 14.25 -4.71
C VAL A 201 -2.68 13.82 -4.64
N ALA A 202 -2.42 12.53 -4.43
CA ALA A 202 -1.11 11.94 -4.61
C ALA A 202 -0.94 11.58 -6.10
N SER A 203 -0.24 12.44 -6.83
CA SER A 203 0.10 12.25 -8.24
C SER A 203 0.94 11.00 -8.46
N LEU A 204 0.80 10.39 -9.63
CA LEU A 204 1.65 9.26 -10.01
C LEU A 204 3.03 9.76 -10.42
N GLU A 205 4.02 9.45 -9.61
CA GLU A 205 5.43 9.70 -9.90
C GLU A 205 6.19 8.36 -9.93
N VAL A 206 7.01 8.16 -10.96
CA VAL A 206 7.75 6.91 -11.11
C VAL A 206 8.77 6.78 -9.97
N GLY A 207 8.71 5.66 -9.26
CA GLY A 207 9.58 5.38 -8.13
C GLY A 207 9.16 6.04 -6.82
N LEU A 208 8.02 6.73 -6.76
CA LEU A 208 7.48 7.30 -5.52
C LEU A 208 6.99 6.17 -4.59
N ALA A 209 7.44 6.21 -3.33
CA ALA A 209 6.79 5.47 -2.25
C ALA A 209 5.83 6.41 -1.51
N LEU A 210 4.55 6.06 -1.50
CA LEU A 210 3.51 6.72 -0.72
C LEU A 210 3.19 5.85 0.49
N LEU A 211 3.24 6.43 1.69
CA LEU A 211 2.68 5.83 2.89
C LEU A 211 1.47 6.62 3.38
N HIS A 212 0.38 5.94 3.67
CA HIS A 212 -0.79 6.56 4.31
C HIS A 212 -1.31 5.69 5.45
N ARG A 213 -1.87 6.34 6.48
CA ARG A 213 -2.50 5.63 7.59
C ARG A 213 -3.69 4.79 7.12
N HIS A 214 -3.86 3.65 7.78
CA HIS A 214 -5.05 2.82 7.62
C HIS A 214 -5.56 2.29 8.98
N GLY A 215 -6.62 1.49 8.96
CA GLY A 215 -7.30 1.02 10.16
C GLY A 215 -8.13 2.13 10.79
N ALA A 216 -8.02 2.28 12.12
CA ALA A 216 -8.85 3.22 12.88
C ALA A 216 -8.65 4.70 12.49
N ASP A 217 -7.48 5.04 11.95
CA ASP A 217 -7.13 6.40 11.52
C ASP A 217 -7.14 6.54 9.99
N CYS A 218 -7.75 5.59 9.27
CA CYS A 218 -7.76 5.61 7.80
C CYS A 218 -8.55 6.81 7.28
N MET A 219 -7.95 7.58 6.38
CA MET A 219 -8.66 8.59 5.61
C MET A 219 -9.44 7.95 4.47
N LEU A 220 -10.63 8.47 4.17
CA LEU A 220 -11.39 8.05 2.99
C LEU A 220 -10.54 8.33 1.74
N HIS A 221 -10.34 7.32 0.91
CA HIS A 221 -9.50 7.47 -0.27
C HIS A 221 -9.96 6.58 -1.42
N GLU A 222 -9.54 6.92 -2.63
CA GLU A 222 -9.83 6.17 -3.85
C GLU A 222 -8.59 6.07 -4.74
N GLY A 223 -8.59 5.10 -5.65
CA GLY A 223 -7.75 5.11 -6.83
C GLY A 223 -8.58 5.53 -8.03
N ARG A 224 -8.35 6.74 -8.54
CA ARG A 224 -9.10 7.27 -9.69
C ARG A 224 -8.95 6.38 -10.92
N GLU A 225 -9.85 6.58 -11.87
CA GLU A 225 -9.82 5.88 -13.15
C GLU A 225 -8.52 6.16 -13.90
N VAL A 226 -7.89 5.10 -14.43
CA VAL A 226 -6.82 5.23 -15.42
C VAL A 226 -7.45 5.59 -16.77
N LEU A 227 -7.05 6.72 -17.34
CA LEU A 227 -7.60 7.26 -18.59
C LEU A 227 -6.78 6.81 -19.81
N GLU A 228 -5.48 6.59 -19.62
CA GLU A 228 -4.55 6.12 -20.65
C GLU A 228 -3.41 5.31 -20.03
N GLY A 229 -2.89 4.34 -20.78
CA GLY A 229 -1.80 3.47 -20.35
C GLY A 229 -2.17 2.51 -19.23
N GLU A 230 -1.20 2.21 -18.36
CA GLU A 230 -1.37 1.31 -17.22
C GLU A 230 -0.70 1.86 -15.95
N LYS A 231 -1.45 1.87 -14.84
CA LYS A 231 -0.92 2.13 -13.51
C LYS A 231 -0.40 0.83 -12.91
N TRP A 232 0.85 0.81 -12.49
CA TRP A 232 1.49 -0.32 -11.81
C TRP A 232 1.90 0.07 -10.38
N VAL A 233 1.49 -0.74 -9.40
CA VAL A 233 1.78 -0.51 -7.99
C VAL A 233 2.20 -1.80 -7.29
N ILE A 234 3.27 -1.73 -6.51
CA ILE A 234 3.59 -2.73 -5.48
C ILE A 234 3.05 -2.23 -4.15
N ARG A 235 2.33 -3.08 -3.41
CA ARG A 235 1.81 -2.78 -2.09
C ARG A 235 2.34 -3.75 -1.03
N SER A 236 2.75 -3.17 0.09
CA SER A 236 2.89 -3.82 1.38
C SER A 236 2.32 -2.87 2.47
N ASP A 237 2.53 -3.18 3.74
CA ASP A 237 2.12 -2.33 4.86
C ASP A 237 3.21 -2.34 5.93
N LEU A 238 3.41 -1.21 6.64
CA LEU A 238 4.26 -1.18 7.83
C LEU A 238 3.63 -2.02 8.95
N CYS A 239 4.42 -2.90 9.55
CA CYS A 239 4.02 -3.72 10.69
C CYS A 239 4.57 -3.12 11.98
N VAL A 240 3.67 -2.81 12.91
CA VAL A 240 4.00 -2.30 14.25
C VAL A 240 3.80 -3.39 15.29
N LYS A 241 4.77 -3.52 16.20
CA LYS A 241 4.72 -4.48 17.30
C LYS A 241 3.47 -4.30 18.17
N ARG A 242 2.81 -5.41 18.50
CA ARG A 242 1.66 -5.44 19.41
C ARG A 242 2.05 -5.64 20.87
#